data_AF-A0A919PKE4-F1
#
_entry.id   AF-A0A919PKE4-F1
#
_cell.length_a   1.000
_cell.length_b   1.000
_cell.length_c   1.000
_cell.angle_alpha   90.00
_cell.angle_beta   90.00
_cell.angle_gamma   90.00
#
_symmetry.space_group_name_H-M   'P 1'
#
loop_
_entity.id
_entity.type
_entity.pdbx_description
1 polymer ?
#
loop_
_entity_poly.entity_id
_entity_poly.type
_entity_poly.pdbx_seq_one_letter_code
_entity_poly.pdbx_strand_id
1 'polypeptide(L)'
;MQPCPTCGGMGIDMNGYCTQCRTYRGVPQAPQPPVSGTPYSGDPYSGAPYAGYQASGPSFPDQQVSGPGYPGQTSGPGYPGQVSGPPAFPPTTYGGQYGASPTPPRKNRFMVPLIALSGVVVVLVIAIVAVVALRKDDPKTSADPGKSAGSTSGASTPAESKIDKCLVGTWQTSTFTQTAAMAGVEGGVSISLTKNGSTLKFTPDGKLTETYQDSVYSGSPTIQGQKVPITITVNATVNSDIQTASGSIVYSNVKTSGNTLTTAPSIGYSETEPFEADDNPAKYTCNGDSLTFSGTQIQATAKRTSSG
;
A
#
# COMPACT_ATOMS: atom_id res chain seq x y z
N MET A 1 27.58 9.17 14.03
CA MET A 1 26.11 8.99 13.87
C MET A 1 25.47 9.36 15.20
N GLN A 2 24.43 10.21 15.22
CA GLN A 2 23.74 10.54 16.47
C GLN A 2 22.78 9.38 16.86
N PRO A 3 22.71 8.99 18.14
CA PRO A 3 21.78 7.98 18.63
C PRO A 3 20.32 8.29 18.25
N CYS A 4 19.47 7.28 18.13
CA CYS A 4 18.04 7.47 17.91
C CYS A 4 17.42 8.20 19.11
N PRO A 5 16.73 9.35 18.92
CA PRO A 5 16.12 10.08 20.01
C PRO A 5 14.98 9.29 20.68
N THR A 6 14.38 8.33 19.97
CA THR A 6 13.28 7.51 20.50
C THR A 6 13.76 6.34 21.35
N CYS A 7 14.88 5.70 20.99
CA CYS A 7 15.29 4.43 21.61
C CYS A 7 16.79 4.32 21.97
N GLY A 8 17.61 5.32 21.66
CA GLY A 8 19.06 5.29 21.87
C GLY A 8 19.85 4.42 20.87
N GLY A 9 19.18 3.68 19.98
CA GLY A 9 19.82 2.80 19.00
C GLY A 9 20.70 3.55 17.98
N MET A 10 21.82 2.96 17.59
CA MET A 10 22.83 3.56 16.69
C MET A 10 22.69 3.13 15.23
N GLY A 11 21.95 2.06 14.94
CA GLY A 11 21.79 1.53 13.58
C GLY A 11 20.71 2.26 12.79
N ILE A 12 20.99 2.57 11.53
CA ILE A 12 20.04 3.06 10.54
C ILE A 12 20.14 2.14 9.32
N ASP A 13 19.00 1.64 8.82
CA ASP A 13 18.96 0.82 7.61
C ASP A 13 19.10 1.66 6.33
N MET A 14 19.22 0.98 5.18
CA MET A 14 19.35 1.61 3.87
C MET A 14 18.17 2.54 3.50
N ASN A 15 17.02 2.36 4.15
CA ASN A 15 15.82 3.16 3.93
C ASN A 15 15.73 4.35 4.90
N GLY A 16 16.74 4.54 5.77
CA GLY A 16 16.78 5.64 6.72
C GLY A 16 16.03 5.39 8.02
N TYR A 17 15.66 4.15 8.36
CA TYR A 17 14.97 3.82 9.60
C TYR A 17 15.90 3.28 10.67
N CYS A 18 15.67 3.64 11.93
CA CYS A 18 16.42 3.05 13.04
C CYS A 18 16.19 1.54 13.10
N THR A 19 17.26 0.74 13.11
CA THR A 19 17.16 -0.73 13.09
C THR A 19 16.51 -1.32 14.34
N GLN A 20 16.47 -0.57 15.44
CA GLN A 20 15.96 -1.04 16.73
C GLN A 20 14.48 -0.67 16.98
N CYS A 21 14.04 0.51 16.55
CA CYS A 21 12.67 1.00 16.82
C CYS A 21 11.90 1.43 15.58
N ARG A 22 12.47 1.27 14.38
CA ARG A 22 11.88 1.65 13.09
C ARG A 22 11.43 3.11 13.01
N THR A 23 11.99 4.02 13.82
CA THR A 23 11.76 5.46 13.65
C THR A 23 12.58 5.97 12.47
N TYR A 24 11.93 6.68 11.54
CA TYR A 24 12.58 7.30 10.39
C TYR A 24 13.53 8.42 10.83
N ARG A 25 14.78 8.38 10.34
CA ARG A 25 15.88 9.32 10.63
C ARG A 25 16.40 10.02 9.37
N GLY A 26 15.88 9.67 8.19
CA GLY A 26 16.39 10.12 6.90
C GLY A 26 17.38 9.12 6.31
N VAL A 27 17.43 9.04 4.98
CA VAL A 27 18.41 8.23 4.26
C VAL A 27 19.83 8.75 4.51
N PRO A 28 20.83 7.88 4.78
CA PRO A 28 22.21 8.30 4.87
C PRO A 28 22.59 9.04 3.58
N GLN A 29 23.01 10.31 3.69
CA GLN A 29 23.59 10.98 2.54
C GLN A 29 24.82 10.19 2.12
N ALA A 30 24.81 9.69 0.88
CA ALA A 30 25.99 9.08 0.30
C ALA A 30 27.16 10.06 0.42
N PRO A 31 28.39 9.60 0.73
CA PRO A 31 29.56 10.45 0.77
C PRO A 31 29.60 11.27 -0.53
N GLN A 32 29.45 12.59 -0.42
CA GLN A 32 29.60 13.43 -1.61
C GLN A 32 31.02 13.25 -2.13
N PRO A 33 31.21 12.95 -3.43
CA PRO A 33 32.54 12.92 -4.00
C PRO A 33 33.21 14.29 -3.76
N PRO A 34 34.52 14.32 -3.46
CA PRO A 34 35.22 15.58 -3.23
C PRO A 34 35.03 16.48 -4.44
N VAL A 35 34.37 17.61 -4.23
CA VAL A 35 34.20 18.63 -5.27
C VAL A 35 35.58 19.21 -5.53
N SER A 36 36.19 18.83 -6.65
CA SER A 36 37.46 19.40 -7.11
C SER A 36 37.23 20.83 -7.59
N GLY A 37 37.10 21.76 -6.66
CA GLY A 37 37.02 23.19 -6.90
C GLY A 37 38.41 23.83 -6.85
N THR A 38 38.73 24.58 -7.89
CA THR A 38 39.92 25.45 -8.02
C THR A 38 40.02 26.47 -6.87
N PRO A 39 41.23 26.84 -6.42
CA PRO A 39 41.40 27.80 -5.33
C PRO A 39 40.95 29.21 -5.76
N TYR A 40 39.92 29.72 -5.09
CA TYR A 40 39.49 31.10 -5.18
C TYR A 40 40.47 31.97 -4.37
N SER A 41 41.19 32.84 -5.07
CA SER A 41 42.02 33.90 -4.49
C SER A 41 41.15 34.86 -3.68
N GLY A 42 41.52 35.08 -2.42
CA GLY A 42 40.77 35.90 -1.49
C GLY A 42 40.95 37.40 -1.71
N ASP A 43 39.90 38.14 -1.35
CA ASP A 43 39.96 39.54 -0.97
C ASP A 43 39.33 39.72 0.42
N PRO A 44 39.96 40.47 1.34
CA PRO A 44 39.44 40.70 2.68
C PRO A 44 38.46 41.89 2.69
N TYR A 45 37.17 41.62 2.92
CA TYR A 45 36.21 42.67 3.23
C TYR A 45 35.94 42.73 4.74
N SER A 46 36.47 43.77 5.36
CA SER A 46 36.14 44.23 6.70
C SER A 46 34.83 45.03 6.67
N GLY A 47 33.83 44.64 7.47
CA GLY A 47 32.59 45.41 7.60
C GLY A 47 31.66 44.93 8.73
N ALA A 48 31.76 45.62 9.87
CA ALA A 48 30.80 45.93 10.95
C ALA A 48 29.67 44.94 11.39
N PRO A 49 29.37 44.86 12.71
CA PRO A 49 28.23 44.12 13.24
C PRO A 49 26.95 44.98 13.21
N TYR A 50 25.84 44.45 12.67
CA TYR A 50 24.53 45.03 12.86
C TYR A 50 23.68 44.21 13.83
N ALA A 51 23.22 44.94 14.85
CA ALA A 51 22.23 44.53 15.85
C ALA A 51 20.86 44.29 15.20
N GLY A 52 20.04 43.52 15.92
CA GLY A 52 18.80 42.94 15.42
C GLY A 52 17.68 43.90 15.06
N TYR A 53 16.73 43.35 14.31
CA TYR A 53 15.37 43.86 14.19
C TYR A 53 14.39 42.68 14.14
N GLN A 54 13.46 42.66 15.09
CA GLN A 54 12.18 41.97 14.95
C GLN A 54 11.41 42.61 13.79
N ALA A 55 10.87 41.78 12.90
CA ALA A 55 9.89 42.20 11.90
C ALA A 55 8.61 41.38 12.08
N SER A 56 7.69 41.96 12.84
CA SER A 56 6.25 41.70 12.75
C SER A 56 5.74 42.21 11.40
N GLY A 57 5.13 41.32 10.62
CA GLY A 57 4.45 41.64 9.36
C GLY A 57 3.01 41.09 9.31
N PRO A 58 2.10 41.70 8.54
CA PRO A 58 0.68 41.81 8.91
C PRO A 58 -0.23 40.69 8.40
N SER A 59 -1.29 40.48 9.17
CA SER A 59 -2.51 39.75 8.83
C SER A 59 -3.24 40.36 7.62
N PHE A 60 -3.58 39.53 6.63
CA PHE A 60 -4.49 39.87 5.55
C PHE A 60 -5.91 39.39 5.89
N PRO A 61 -6.93 40.26 5.86
CA PRO A 61 -8.32 39.87 6.03
C PRO A 61 -8.95 39.34 4.75
N ASP A 62 -9.94 38.47 4.93
CA ASP A 62 -10.86 37.92 3.94
C ASP A 62 -11.45 38.98 3.01
N GLN A 63 -11.47 38.67 1.70
CA GLN A 63 -12.37 39.32 0.75
C GLN A 63 -13.23 38.27 0.04
N GLN A 64 -14.49 38.19 0.49
CA GLN A 64 -15.61 37.65 -0.28
C GLN A 64 -15.77 38.46 -1.57
N VAL A 65 -15.81 37.78 -2.72
CA VAL A 65 -16.28 38.36 -3.97
C VAL A 65 -17.60 37.68 -4.35
N SER A 66 -18.69 38.42 -4.08
CA SER A 66 -20.04 38.16 -4.58
C SER A 66 -20.13 38.66 -6.02
N GLY A 67 -20.41 37.77 -6.97
CA GLY A 67 -20.69 38.10 -8.37
C GLY A 67 -22.20 38.18 -8.66
N PRO A 68 -22.70 39.15 -9.47
CA PRO A 68 -24.13 39.36 -9.70
C PRO A 68 -24.75 38.38 -10.70
N GLY A 69 -26.02 38.03 -10.45
CA GLY A 69 -26.87 37.23 -11.33
C GLY A 69 -27.36 37.97 -12.58
N TYR A 70 -27.62 37.21 -13.62
CA TYR A 70 -28.37 37.64 -14.80
C TYR A 70 -29.73 36.93 -14.85
N PRO A 71 -30.84 37.65 -15.05
CA PRO A 71 -32.15 37.05 -15.23
C PRO A 71 -32.48 36.81 -16.72
N GLY A 72 -33.12 35.67 -16.97
CA GLY A 72 -34.27 35.53 -17.87
C GLY A 72 -34.04 35.57 -19.38
N GLN A 73 -34.39 34.47 -20.08
CA GLN A 73 -35.21 34.57 -21.27
C GLN A 73 -36.13 33.36 -21.44
N THR A 74 -37.34 33.68 -21.88
CA THR A 74 -38.58 32.93 -21.79
C THR A 74 -39.04 32.55 -23.21
N SER A 75 -39.43 31.28 -23.37
CA SER A 75 -40.47 30.71 -24.27
C SER A 75 -40.53 31.00 -25.78
N GLY A 76 -40.65 29.91 -26.56
CA GLY A 76 -41.31 29.86 -27.87
C GLY A 76 -41.73 28.43 -28.27
N PRO A 77 -42.84 28.23 -29.03
CA PRO A 77 -43.67 27.02 -29.01
C PRO A 77 -43.40 26.01 -30.15
N GLY A 78 -43.76 24.75 -29.91
CA GLY A 78 -43.49 23.61 -30.80
C GLY A 78 -44.48 23.42 -31.96
N TYR A 79 -44.18 22.44 -32.83
CA TYR A 79 -45.13 21.64 -33.61
C TYR A 79 -44.51 20.26 -33.98
N PRO A 80 -45.35 19.25 -34.31
CA PRO A 80 -44.99 17.83 -34.44
C PRO A 80 -44.95 17.31 -35.90
N GLY A 81 -44.44 16.09 -36.11
CA GLY A 81 -44.60 15.28 -37.33
C GLY A 81 -43.34 14.47 -37.67
N GLN A 82 -43.27 13.19 -37.31
CA GLN A 82 -43.45 12.02 -38.20
C GLN A 82 -42.75 12.13 -39.57
N VAL A 83 -41.76 11.28 -39.86
CA VAL A 83 -41.86 10.26 -40.94
C VAL A 83 -40.79 9.16 -40.82
N SER A 84 -41.24 7.97 -41.17
CA SER A 84 -40.64 6.64 -41.27
C SER A 84 -39.54 6.50 -42.36
N GLY A 85 -38.56 5.60 -42.15
CA GLY A 85 -37.66 5.12 -43.22
C GLY A 85 -36.62 4.06 -42.75
N PRO A 86 -36.42 2.92 -43.46
CA PRO A 86 -35.77 1.69 -42.97
C PRO A 86 -34.22 1.62 -43.12
N PRO A 87 -33.54 0.61 -42.53
CA PRO A 87 -32.08 0.55 -42.47
C PRO A 87 -31.43 0.11 -43.79
N ALA A 88 -30.42 0.86 -44.23
CA ALA A 88 -29.53 0.47 -45.31
C ALA A 88 -28.37 -0.39 -44.74
N PHE A 89 -28.39 -1.68 -45.05
CA PHE A 89 -27.24 -2.58 -44.92
C PHE A 89 -26.28 -2.35 -46.10
N PRO A 90 -24.96 -2.21 -45.89
CA PRO A 90 -23.99 -2.40 -46.94
C PRO A 90 -23.66 -3.90 -47.14
N PRO A 91 -23.35 -4.32 -48.38
CA PRO A 91 -23.29 -5.72 -48.80
C PRO A 91 -22.00 -6.45 -48.39
N THR A 92 -22.19 -7.72 -48.04
CA THR A 92 -21.21 -8.81 -48.04
C THR A 92 -20.45 -8.83 -49.37
N THR A 93 -19.15 -8.56 -49.34
CA THR A 93 -18.25 -8.79 -50.47
C THR A 93 -17.50 -10.10 -50.26
N TYR A 94 -17.81 -11.07 -51.11
CA TYR A 94 -17.20 -12.39 -51.18
C TYR A 94 -16.24 -12.41 -52.39
N GLY A 95 -14.99 -12.84 -52.19
CA GLY A 95 -14.11 -13.31 -53.26
C GLY A 95 -13.04 -12.32 -53.74
N GLY A 96 -11.76 -12.66 -53.51
CA GLY A 96 -10.62 -11.90 -54.01
C GLY A 96 -9.27 -12.46 -53.58
N GLN A 97 -9.04 -13.74 -53.85
CA GLN A 97 -7.79 -14.47 -53.65
C GLN A 97 -6.82 -14.18 -54.81
N TYR A 98 -5.81 -13.32 -54.62
CA TYR A 98 -4.60 -13.27 -55.47
C TYR A 98 -3.38 -12.72 -54.71
N GLY A 99 -2.32 -13.56 -54.62
CA GLY A 99 -0.93 -13.12 -54.76
C GLY A 99 -0.21 -12.51 -53.55
N ALA A 100 0.07 -13.30 -52.51
CA ALA A 100 1.18 -13.00 -51.60
C ALA A 100 2.52 -13.42 -52.25
N SER A 101 3.44 -12.49 -52.44
CA SER A 101 4.85 -12.80 -52.72
C SER A 101 5.54 -13.24 -51.42
N PRO A 102 6.37 -14.29 -51.42
CA PRO A 102 7.05 -14.77 -50.22
C PRO A 102 8.13 -13.78 -49.78
N THR A 103 7.94 -13.16 -48.61
CA THR A 103 8.98 -12.40 -47.93
C THR A 103 10.05 -13.36 -47.39
N PRO A 104 11.35 -13.12 -47.67
CA PRO A 104 12.41 -14.01 -47.23
C PRO A 104 12.56 -14.01 -45.69
N PRO A 105 12.94 -15.16 -45.08
CA PRO A 105 13.09 -15.28 -43.63
C PRO A 105 14.27 -14.44 -43.14
N ARG A 106 13.99 -13.39 -42.36
CA ARG A 106 15.02 -12.67 -41.58
C ARG A 106 15.42 -13.51 -40.37
N LYS A 107 16.55 -14.21 -40.50
CA LYS A 107 17.25 -14.91 -39.43
C LYS A 107 18.01 -13.90 -38.57
N ASN A 108 17.39 -13.36 -37.51
CA ASN A 108 18.10 -12.58 -36.52
C ASN A 108 18.87 -13.51 -35.56
N ARG A 109 20.19 -13.52 -35.75
CA ARG A 109 21.21 -14.13 -34.88
C ARG A 109 21.36 -13.30 -33.60
N PHE A 110 20.45 -13.43 -32.65
CA PHE A 110 20.67 -12.95 -31.29
C PHE A 110 20.22 -14.04 -30.30
N MET A 111 20.98 -15.13 -30.32
CA MET A 111 20.95 -16.13 -29.27
C MET A 111 22.33 -16.12 -28.58
N VAL A 112 22.29 -15.88 -27.27
CA VAL A 112 23.26 -16.36 -26.24
C VAL A 112 24.50 -15.46 -26.06
N PRO A 113 24.69 -14.89 -24.84
CA PRO A 113 25.00 -15.69 -23.65
C PRO A 113 24.03 -15.45 -22.49
N LEU A 114 22.96 -16.25 -22.44
CA LEU A 114 22.00 -16.28 -21.32
C LEU A 114 22.00 -17.63 -20.59
N ILE A 115 23.05 -18.43 -20.76
CA ILE A 115 23.21 -19.73 -20.07
C ILE A 115 24.12 -19.60 -18.83
N ALA A 116 24.94 -18.55 -18.72
CA ALA A 116 25.79 -18.35 -17.54
C ALA A 116 25.06 -17.76 -16.32
N LEU A 117 23.99 -16.98 -16.52
CA LEU A 117 23.20 -16.38 -15.43
C LEU A 117 22.14 -17.33 -14.84
N SER A 118 21.69 -18.31 -15.61
CA SER A 118 20.73 -19.33 -15.16
C SER A 118 21.33 -20.23 -14.06
N GLY A 119 22.63 -20.56 -14.16
CA GLY A 119 23.31 -21.37 -13.15
C GLY A 119 23.40 -20.69 -11.78
N VAL A 120 23.65 -19.37 -11.75
CA VAL A 120 23.78 -18.61 -10.49
C VAL A 120 22.45 -18.55 -9.75
N VAL A 121 21.33 -18.35 -10.47
CA VAL A 121 20.00 -18.32 -9.84
C VAL A 121 19.62 -19.68 -9.27
N VAL A 122 19.91 -20.78 -9.96
CA VAL A 122 19.62 -22.13 -9.45
C VAL A 122 20.47 -22.46 -8.21
N VAL A 123 21.77 -22.11 -8.20
CA VAL A 123 22.63 -22.30 -7.03
C VAL A 123 22.18 -21.45 -5.84
N LEU A 124 21.71 -20.22 -6.08
CA LEU A 124 21.24 -19.31 -5.04
C LEU A 124 19.89 -19.78 -4.43
N VAL A 125 18.99 -20.33 -5.26
CA VAL A 125 17.74 -20.96 -4.77
C VAL A 125 18.02 -22.22 -3.96
N ILE A 126 18.96 -23.08 -4.40
CA ILE A 126 19.35 -24.28 -3.63
C ILE A 126 19.99 -23.90 -2.30
N ALA A 127 20.82 -22.84 -2.26
CA ALA A 127 21.43 -22.35 -1.02
C ALA A 127 20.40 -21.81 -0.02
N ILE A 128 19.38 -21.08 -0.50
CA ILE A 128 18.29 -20.58 0.36
C ILE A 128 17.45 -21.75 0.91
N VAL A 129 17.11 -22.74 0.09
CA VAL A 129 16.37 -23.93 0.53
C VAL A 129 17.17 -24.74 1.56
N ALA A 130 18.49 -24.88 1.39
CA ALA A 130 19.36 -25.54 2.36
C ALA A 130 19.40 -24.80 3.72
N VAL A 131 19.42 -23.46 3.73
CA VAL A 131 19.40 -22.68 4.98
C VAL A 131 18.04 -22.78 5.70
N VAL A 132 16.94 -22.88 4.96
CA VAL A 132 15.60 -23.05 5.54
C VAL A 132 15.38 -24.49 6.04
N ALA A 133 15.91 -25.49 5.34
CA ALA A 133 15.86 -26.88 5.78
C ALA A 133 16.72 -27.14 7.03
N LEU A 134 17.92 -26.54 7.13
CA LEU A 134 18.80 -26.67 8.29
C LEU A 134 18.35 -25.87 9.53
N ARG A 135 17.27 -25.07 9.43
CA ARG A 135 16.64 -24.40 10.59
C ARG A 135 15.47 -25.18 11.19
N LYS A 136 15.18 -26.38 10.68
CA LYS A 136 14.17 -27.28 11.26
C LYS A 136 14.82 -28.60 11.64
N ASP A 137 15.39 -28.62 12.86
CA ASP A 137 15.56 -29.83 13.67
C ASP A 137 15.83 -29.40 15.14
N ASP A 138 14.75 -29.21 15.90
CA ASP A 138 14.35 -29.99 17.10
C ASP A 138 15.37 -30.19 18.28
N PRO A 139 15.01 -30.89 19.38
CA PRO A 139 14.40 -30.32 20.59
C PRO A 139 15.12 -30.78 21.88
N LYS A 140 15.04 -30.07 23.01
CA LYS A 140 15.36 -30.67 24.32
C LYS A 140 14.37 -30.27 25.41
N THR A 141 13.25 -30.98 25.39
CA THR A 141 12.42 -31.29 26.55
C THR A 141 13.26 -32.13 27.53
N SER A 142 13.64 -31.54 28.66
CA SER A 142 14.05 -32.33 29.83
C SER A 142 12.82 -32.46 30.72
N ALA A 143 12.37 -33.71 30.88
CA ALA A 143 11.35 -34.08 31.85
C ALA A 143 11.94 -33.98 33.27
N ASP A 144 11.20 -33.34 34.17
CA ASP A 144 11.42 -33.43 35.60
C ASP A 144 10.13 -33.94 36.26
N PRO A 145 10.13 -35.08 36.96
CA PRO A 145 8.96 -35.58 37.64
C PRO A 145 8.93 -35.08 39.09
N GLY A 146 7.90 -34.29 39.39
CA GLY A 146 7.31 -34.29 40.72
C GLY A 146 7.41 -32.99 41.52
N LYS A 147 6.30 -32.26 41.57
CA LYS A 147 5.71 -31.85 42.85
C LYS A 147 4.28 -31.39 42.66
N SER A 148 3.34 -32.23 43.11
CA SER A 148 1.97 -31.81 43.40
C SER A 148 2.00 -30.75 44.50
N ALA A 149 1.66 -29.52 44.16
CA ALA A 149 1.25 -28.50 45.12
C ALA A 149 -0.02 -27.84 44.58
N GLY A 150 -1.04 -27.77 45.44
CA GLY A 150 -2.44 -27.58 45.09
C GLY A 150 -2.73 -26.37 44.20
N SER A 151 -3.59 -26.60 43.19
CA SER A 151 -4.21 -25.56 42.38
C SER A 151 -5.18 -24.77 43.25
N THR A 152 -4.70 -23.71 43.89
CA THR A 152 -5.58 -22.62 44.30
C THR A 152 -6.10 -21.99 43.02
N SER A 153 -7.40 -22.16 42.76
CA SER A 153 -8.16 -21.50 41.71
C SER A 153 -8.13 -19.99 41.95
N GLY A 154 -6.99 -19.36 41.63
CA GLY A 154 -6.84 -17.93 41.61
C GLY A 154 -7.77 -17.41 40.53
N ALA A 155 -8.84 -16.73 40.93
CA ALA A 155 -9.67 -15.96 40.02
C ALA A 155 -8.75 -15.04 39.23
N SER A 156 -8.51 -15.39 37.97
CA SER A 156 -7.74 -14.60 37.03
C SER A 156 -8.43 -13.25 36.93
N THR A 157 -7.82 -12.24 37.56
CA THR A 157 -8.24 -10.86 37.44
C THR A 157 -8.34 -10.57 35.94
N PRO A 158 -9.48 -10.08 35.42
CA PRO A 158 -9.64 -9.85 34.00
C PRO A 158 -8.49 -8.96 33.53
N ALA A 159 -7.68 -9.48 32.60
CA ALA A 159 -6.60 -8.69 32.01
C ALA A 159 -7.21 -7.39 31.49
N GLU A 160 -6.71 -6.25 31.95
CA GLU A 160 -7.18 -4.95 31.45
C GLU A 160 -7.10 -4.96 29.92
N SER A 161 -8.23 -4.62 29.30
CA SER A 161 -8.39 -4.65 27.85
C SER A 161 -7.37 -3.70 27.23
N LYS A 162 -6.44 -4.25 26.44
CA LYS A 162 -5.35 -3.51 25.78
C LYS A 162 -5.80 -2.79 24.50
N ILE A 163 -7.10 -2.78 24.24
CA ILE A 163 -7.71 -2.19 23.05
C ILE A 163 -8.72 -1.12 23.46
N ASP A 164 -8.73 -0.02 22.71
CA ASP A 164 -9.76 1.01 22.85
C ASP A 164 -11.15 0.40 22.67
N LYS A 165 -12.01 0.61 23.67
CA LYS A 165 -13.39 0.10 23.67
C LYS A 165 -14.19 0.50 22.43
N CYS A 166 -13.86 1.64 21.83
CA CYS A 166 -14.56 2.11 20.65
C CYS A 166 -14.36 1.17 19.45
N LEU A 167 -13.21 0.47 19.35
CA LEU A 167 -12.91 -0.42 18.23
C LEU A 167 -13.68 -1.73 18.31
N VAL A 168 -14.01 -2.19 19.52
CA VAL A 168 -14.68 -3.48 19.77
C VAL A 168 -16.00 -3.52 19.00
N GLY A 169 -16.19 -4.60 18.22
CA GLY A 169 -17.34 -4.79 17.36
C GLY A 169 -16.97 -5.25 15.96
N THR A 170 -17.98 -5.28 15.08
CA THR A 170 -17.82 -5.62 13.67
C THR A 170 -17.96 -4.39 12.80
N TRP A 171 -17.08 -4.26 11.81
CA TRP A 171 -16.97 -3.13 10.92
C TRP A 171 -16.88 -3.60 9.47
N GLN A 172 -17.37 -2.78 8.56
CA GLN A 172 -17.29 -3.02 7.14
C GLN A 172 -16.53 -1.87 6.48
N THR A 173 -15.41 -2.18 5.83
CA THR A 173 -14.64 -1.20 5.06
C THR A 173 -15.50 -0.65 3.94
N SER A 174 -15.65 0.67 3.89
CA SER A 174 -16.43 1.40 2.89
C SER A 174 -15.57 2.08 1.85
N THR A 175 -14.39 2.57 2.24
CA THR A 175 -13.40 3.11 1.31
C THR A 175 -12.04 2.56 1.66
N PHE A 176 -11.21 2.40 0.64
CA PHE A 176 -9.81 2.02 0.80
C PHE A 176 -9.03 2.56 -0.38
N THR A 177 -7.89 3.16 -0.10
CA THR A 177 -6.86 3.49 -1.07
C THR A 177 -5.53 3.00 -0.57
N GLN A 178 -4.74 2.41 -1.47
CA GLN A 178 -3.39 1.97 -1.17
C GLN A 178 -2.45 2.34 -2.30
N THR A 179 -1.23 2.74 -1.97
CA THR A 179 -0.13 2.86 -2.94
C THR A 179 0.85 1.72 -2.72
N ALA A 180 0.84 0.74 -3.61
CA ALA A 180 1.76 -0.41 -3.56
C ALA A 180 2.97 -0.17 -4.47
N ALA A 181 4.17 -0.51 -4.01
CA ALA A 181 5.33 -0.53 -4.90
C ALA A 181 5.20 -1.71 -5.89
N MET A 182 5.41 -1.47 -7.18
CA MET A 182 5.41 -2.50 -8.21
C MET A 182 6.67 -2.37 -9.05
N ALA A 183 7.36 -3.48 -9.28
CA ALA A 183 8.57 -3.48 -10.11
C ALA A 183 8.26 -2.95 -11.51
N GLY A 184 9.03 -1.96 -11.97
CA GLY A 184 8.85 -1.34 -13.29
C GLY A 184 7.77 -0.26 -13.37
N VAL A 185 7.12 0.10 -12.25
CA VAL A 185 6.17 1.23 -12.18
C VAL A 185 6.73 2.32 -11.25
N GLU A 186 7.15 3.44 -11.84
CA GLU A 186 7.63 4.59 -11.07
C GLU A 186 6.49 5.20 -10.23
N GLY A 187 6.75 5.49 -8.96
CA GLY A 187 5.76 6.04 -8.02
C GLY A 187 4.78 5.00 -7.44
N GLY A 188 4.89 3.73 -7.83
CA GLY A 188 4.00 2.66 -7.39
C GLY A 188 2.63 2.70 -8.06
N VAL A 189 1.74 1.84 -7.58
CA VAL A 189 0.38 1.69 -8.09
C VAL A 189 -0.60 2.10 -7.02
N SER A 190 -1.35 3.18 -7.30
CA SER A 190 -2.51 3.52 -6.48
C SER A 190 -3.66 2.61 -6.87
N ILE A 191 -4.18 1.87 -5.89
CA ILE A 191 -5.38 1.05 -6.00
C ILE A 191 -6.47 1.59 -5.08
N SER A 192 -7.72 1.45 -5.50
CA SER A 192 -8.88 1.86 -4.70
C SER A 192 -9.92 0.76 -4.68
N LEU A 193 -10.63 0.62 -3.55
CA LEU A 193 -11.76 -0.29 -3.43
C LEU A 193 -12.89 0.11 -4.39
N THR A 194 -13.35 -0.86 -5.18
CA THR A 194 -14.47 -0.69 -6.12
C THR A 194 -15.67 -1.58 -5.79
N LYS A 195 -15.44 -2.70 -5.10
CA LYS A 195 -16.51 -3.62 -4.69
C LYS A 195 -16.12 -4.33 -3.40
N ASN A 196 -17.08 -4.48 -2.48
CA ASN A 196 -16.99 -5.26 -1.25
C ASN A 196 -15.71 -5.00 -0.43
N GLY A 197 -15.73 -4.06 0.51
CA GLY A 197 -14.59 -3.92 1.43
C GLY A 197 -14.41 -5.16 2.34
N SER A 198 -13.34 -5.17 3.13
CA SER A 198 -13.15 -6.18 4.17
C SER A 198 -14.15 -6.01 5.32
N THR A 199 -14.48 -7.11 6.01
CA THR A 199 -15.15 -7.09 7.31
C THR A 199 -14.10 -7.23 8.40
N LEU A 200 -14.04 -6.26 9.33
CA LEU A 200 -13.14 -6.29 10.49
C LEU A 200 -13.93 -6.64 11.75
N LYS A 201 -13.41 -7.58 12.54
CA LYS A 201 -13.98 -7.94 13.84
C LYS A 201 -12.94 -7.76 14.93
N PHE A 202 -13.16 -6.78 15.79
CA PHE A 202 -12.33 -6.48 16.95
C PHE A 202 -12.98 -7.05 18.21
N THR A 203 -12.22 -7.78 19.01
CA THR A 203 -12.71 -8.35 20.27
C THR A 203 -12.09 -7.66 21.49
N PRO A 204 -12.75 -7.68 22.67
CA PRO A 204 -12.25 -7.03 23.88
C PRO A 204 -10.88 -7.55 24.38
N ASP A 205 -10.52 -8.78 24.03
CA ASP A 205 -9.24 -9.41 24.36
C ASP A 205 -8.10 -9.03 23.40
N GLY A 206 -8.34 -8.11 22.47
CA GLY A 206 -7.32 -7.61 21.56
C GLY A 206 -7.04 -8.58 20.41
N LYS A 207 -8.05 -9.28 19.89
CA LYS A 207 -7.96 -10.00 18.61
C LYS A 207 -8.62 -9.21 17.50
N LEU A 208 -8.04 -9.32 16.32
CA LEU A 208 -8.62 -8.84 15.07
C LEU A 208 -8.73 -10.01 14.09
N THR A 209 -9.94 -10.21 13.57
CA THR A 209 -10.17 -11.00 12.36
C THR A 209 -10.63 -10.06 11.25
N GLU A 210 -9.89 -10.03 10.15
CA GLU A 210 -10.29 -9.32 8.93
C GLU A 210 -10.58 -10.34 7.83
N THR A 211 -11.75 -10.22 7.20
CA THR A 211 -12.19 -11.15 6.14
C THR A 211 -12.48 -10.39 4.86
N TYR A 212 -11.96 -10.91 3.75
CA TYR A 212 -12.15 -10.43 2.40
C TYR A 212 -12.96 -11.47 1.63
N GLN A 213 -14.13 -11.07 1.11
CA GLN A 213 -15.02 -11.94 0.33
C GLN A 213 -15.33 -11.26 -1.00
N ASP A 214 -14.61 -11.68 -2.03
CA ASP A 214 -14.64 -11.07 -3.37
C ASP A 214 -14.45 -9.55 -3.32
N SER A 215 -13.50 -9.11 -2.51
CA SER A 215 -13.12 -7.70 -2.39
C SER A 215 -12.35 -7.28 -3.63
N VAL A 216 -12.84 -6.28 -4.36
CA VAL A 216 -12.25 -5.84 -5.63
C VAL A 216 -11.66 -4.45 -5.49
N TYR A 217 -10.42 -4.33 -5.95
CA TYR A 217 -9.67 -3.09 -6.04
C TYR A 217 -9.27 -2.85 -7.49
N SER A 218 -9.19 -1.59 -7.89
CA SER A 218 -8.74 -1.23 -9.24
C SER A 218 -7.65 -0.18 -9.18
N GLY A 219 -6.72 -0.27 -10.13
CA GLY A 219 -5.70 0.74 -10.38
C GLY A 219 -5.50 0.93 -11.89
N SER A 220 -4.71 1.93 -12.26
CA SER A 220 -4.31 2.13 -13.66
C SER A 220 -2.87 2.65 -13.74
N PRO A 221 -1.89 1.81 -13.38
CA PRO A 221 -0.48 2.19 -13.48
C PRO A 221 -0.06 2.54 -14.91
N THR A 222 1.00 3.32 -15.03
CA THR A 222 1.64 3.59 -16.33
C THR A 222 2.80 2.63 -16.51
N ILE A 223 2.71 1.75 -17.50
CA ILE A 223 3.72 0.75 -17.85
C ILE A 223 4.20 1.08 -19.27
N GLN A 224 5.49 1.37 -19.43
CA GLN A 224 6.08 1.75 -20.74
C GLN A 224 5.33 2.90 -21.44
N GLY A 225 4.86 3.89 -20.66
CA GLY A 225 4.12 5.05 -21.18
C GLY A 225 2.64 4.78 -21.50
N GLN A 226 2.13 3.58 -21.24
CA GLN A 226 0.73 3.22 -21.45
C GLN A 226 0.01 3.03 -20.12
N LYS A 227 -1.21 3.57 -19.99
CA LYS A 227 -2.07 3.27 -18.83
C LYS A 227 -2.65 1.87 -18.98
N VAL A 228 -2.33 1.00 -18.02
CA VAL A 228 -2.78 -0.39 -18.00
C VAL A 228 -3.77 -0.54 -16.85
N PRO A 229 -5.08 -0.69 -17.10
CA PRO A 229 -6.03 -0.94 -16.03
C PRO A 229 -5.76 -2.31 -15.41
N ILE A 230 -5.71 -2.34 -14.07
CA ILE A 230 -5.57 -3.56 -13.30
C ILE A 230 -6.76 -3.74 -12.36
N THR A 231 -7.12 -4.99 -12.12
CA THR A 231 -8.12 -5.39 -11.13
C THR A 231 -7.51 -6.42 -10.20
N ILE A 232 -7.66 -6.20 -8.90
CA ILE A 232 -7.20 -7.08 -7.84
C ILE A 232 -8.43 -7.58 -7.09
N THR A 233 -8.62 -8.89 -7.06
CA THR A 233 -9.67 -9.55 -6.29
C THR A 233 -9.05 -10.29 -5.12
N VAL A 234 -9.51 -10.00 -3.90
CA VAL A 234 -8.99 -10.60 -2.67
C VAL A 234 -10.04 -11.50 -2.06
N ASN A 235 -9.63 -12.74 -1.77
CA ASN A 235 -10.40 -13.75 -1.05
C ASN A 235 -9.52 -14.32 0.05
N ALA A 236 -9.57 -13.71 1.23
CA ALA A 236 -8.61 -13.97 2.29
C ALA A 236 -9.19 -13.75 3.69
N THR A 237 -8.47 -14.27 4.68
CA THR A 237 -8.73 -14.01 6.09
C THR A 237 -7.41 -13.72 6.79
N VAL A 238 -7.39 -12.66 7.58
CA VAL A 238 -6.27 -12.24 8.42
C VAL A 238 -6.70 -12.38 9.88
N ASN A 239 -5.87 -13.03 10.68
CA ASN A 239 -6.02 -13.07 12.13
C ASN A 239 -4.78 -12.45 12.76
N SER A 240 -4.98 -11.56 13.73
CA SER A 240 -3.88 -10.91 14.44
C SER A 240 -4.24 -10.59 15.88
N ASP A 241 -3.21 -10.42 16.69
CA ASP A 241 -3.29 -9.84 18.02
C ASP A 241 -3.00 -8.35 17.90
N ILE A 242 -3.83 -7.53 18.52
CA ILE A 242 -3.76 -6.08 18.43
C ILE A 242 -3.69 -5.43 19.79
N GLN A 243 -2.98 -4.30 19.84
CA GLN A 243 -2.95 -3.41 20.99
C GLN A 243 -3.11 -1.97 20.49
N THR A 244 -3.80 -1.14 21.27
CA THR A 244 -3.92 0.28 20.96
C THR A 244 -3.08 1.12 21.90
N ALA A 245 -2.29 2.03 21.33
CA ALA A 245 -1.53 3.01 22.07
C ALA A 245 -1.51 4.33 21.30
N SER A 246 -1.91 5.41 21.97
CA SER A 246 -1.83 6.78 21.43
C SER A 246 -2.46 6.92 20.03
N GLY A 247 -3.68 6.40 19.84
CA GLY A 247 -4.41 6.46 18.57
C GLY A 247 -3.77 5.64 17.44
N SER A 248 -2.99 4.61 17.79
CA SER A 248 -2.38 3.69 16.83
C SER A 248 -2.71 2.26 17.20
N ILE A 249 -2.96 1.41 16.21
CA ILE A 249 -3.06 -0.04 16.34
C ILE A 249 -1.69 -0.62 16.02
N VAL A 250 -1.19 -1.47 16.90
CA VAL A 250 0.01 -2.29 16.69
C VAL A 250 -0.45 -3.73 16.50
N TYR A 251 -0.01 -4.34 15.41
CA TYR A 251 -0.33 -5.72 15.06
C TYR A 251 0.79 -6.66 15.53
N SER A 252 0.42 -7.89 15.88
CA SER A 252 1.35 -8.96 16.22
C SER A 252 0.71 -10.31 15.91
N ASN A 253 1.53 -11.36 15.79
CA ASN A 253 1.06 -12.72 15.49
C ASN A 253 0.14 -12.79 14.25
N VAL A 254 0.44 -11.98 13.23
CA VAL A 254 -0.35 -11.90 12.00
C VAL A 254 -0.29 -13.24 11.25
N LYS A 255 -1.46 -13.79 10.95
CA LYS A 255 -1.63 -15.03 10.19
C LYS A 255 -2.61 -14.77 9.06
N THR A 256 -2.20 -15.08 7.84
CA THR A 256 -3.04 -14.95 6.66
C THR A 256 -3.38 -16.31 6.06
N SER A 257 -4.54 -16.37 5.42
CA SER A 257 -4.96 -17.49 4.57
C SER A 257 -5.78 -16.96 3.41
N GLY A 258 -5.67 -17.60 2.24
CA GLY A 258 -6.37 -17.19 1.04
C GLY A 258 -5.44 -16.60 0.00
N ASN A 259 -6.01 -15.91 -0.97
CA ASN A 259 -5.31 -15.52 -2.18
C ASN A 259 -5.80 -14.19 -2.76
N THR A 260 -4.96 -13.67 -3.65
CA THR A 260 -5.17 -12.47 -4.44
C THR A 260 -5.11 -12.87 -5.90
N LEU A 261 -6.10 -12.48 -6.70
CA LEU A 261 -6.10 -12.59 -8.15
C LEU A 261 -5.89 -11.20 -8.75
N THR A 262 -4.77 -10.99 -9.42
CA THR A 262 -4.49 -9.75 -10.15
C THR A 262 -4.67 -9.99 -11.64
N THR A 263 -5.41 -9.11 -12.31
CA THR A 263 -5.66 -9.18 -13.76
C THR A 263 -5.39 -7.85 -14.43
N ALA A 264 -4.84 -7.90 -15.64
CA ALA A 264 -4.71 -6.76 -16.54
C ALA A 264 -5.09 -7.21 -17.98
N PRO A 265 -6.40 -7.19 -18.31
CA PRO A 265 -6.89 -7.77 -19.56
C PRO A 265 -6.30 -7.15 -20.83
N SER A 266 -5.96 -5.86 -20.78
CA SER A 266 -5.37 -5.11 -21.90
C SER A 266 -4.03 -5.69 -22.40
N ILE A 267 -3.31 -6.41 -21.53
CA ILE A 267 -2.04 -7.07 -21.84
C ILE A 267 -2.10 -8.59 -21.64
N GLY A 268 -3.30 -9.16 -21.45
CA GLY A 268 -3.50 -10.59 -21.25
C GLY A 268 -2.87 -11.14 -19.97
N TYR A 269 -2.66 -10.31 -18.94
CA TYR A 269 -2.05 -10.72 -17.68
C TYR A 269 -3.11 -11.18 -16.67
N SER A 270 -2.82 -12.29 -15.98
CA SER A 270 -3.63 -12.84 -14.89
C SER A 270 -2.72 -13.68 -13.99
N GLU A 271 -2.67 -13.36 -12.71
CA GLU A 271 -1.81 -14.04 -11.73
C GLU A 271 -2.53 -14.20 -10.40
N THR A 272 -2.36 -15.37 -9.77
CA THR A 272 -2.92 -15.66 -8.45
C THR A 272 -1.78 -15.92 -7.48
N GLU A 273 -1.76 -15.19 -6.37
CA GLU A 273 -0.73 -15.29 -5.34
C GLU A 273 -1.37 -15.51 -3.95
N PRO A 274 -0.66 -16.12 -2.99
CA PRO A 274 -1.07 -16.10 -1.60
C PRO A 274 -1.27 -14.66 -1.09
N PHE A 275 -2.28 -14.43 -0.27
CA PHE A 275 -2.49 -13.11 0.33
C PHE A 275 -1.50 -12.87 1.48
N GLU A 276 -0.79 -11.75 1.41
CA GLU A 276 0.08 -11.26 2.47
C GLU A 276 -0.52 -10.00 3.09
N ALA A 277 -0.51 -9.92 4.42
CA ALA A 277 -1.00 -8.77 5.17
C ALA A 277 0.19 -7.94 5.67
N ASP A 278 0.02 -6.62 5.64
CA ASP A 278 0.95 -5.68 6.27
C ASP A 278 0.75 -5.71 7.81
N ASP A 279 1.85 -5.75 8.57
CA ASP A 279 1.88 -5.68 10.04
C ASP A 279 2.34 -4.33 10.58
N ASN A 280 2.56 -3.34 9.70
CA ASN A 280 2.93 -1.98 10.07
C ASN A 280 1.86 -1.34 10.97
N PRO A 281 2.25 -0.59 12.01
CA PRO A 281 1.31 0.14 12.84
C PRO A 281 0.46 1.13 12.03
N ALA A 282 -0.85 1.14 12.28
CA ALA A 282 -1.79 2.04 11.63
C ALA A 282 -2.32 3.07 12.64
N LYS A 283 -2.37 4.33 12.24
CA LYS A 283 -3.15 5.34 12.97
C LYS A 283 -4.63 5.10 12.76
N TYR A 284 -5.44 5.38 13.77
CA TYR A 284 -6.87 5.30 13.65
C TYR A 284 -7.57 6.45 14.36
N THR A 285 -8.76 6.79 13.87
CA THR A 285 -9.75 7.60 14.59
C THR A 285 -11.09 6.89 14.54
N CYS A 286 -11.77 6.87 15.68
CA CYS A 286 -12.95 6.07 15.91
C CYS A 286 -13.99 6.94 16.62
N ASN A 287 -15.12 7.16 15.95
CA ASN A 287 -16.18 8.06 16.42
C ASN A 287 -17.55 7.44 16.13
N GLY A 288 -18.20 6.91 17.17
CA GLY A 288 -19.47 6.19 17.06
C GLY A 288 -19.36 4.99 16.12
N ASP A 289 -20.03 5.08 14.98
CA ASP A 289 -20.09 4.04 13.94
C ASP A 289 -19.14 4.29 12.77
N SER A 290 -18.25 5.29 12.88
CA SER A 290 -17.24 5.60 11.88
C SER A 290 -15.84 5.27 12.41
N LEU A 291 -15.08 4.53 11.61
CA LEU A 291 -13.69 4.19 11.85
C LEU A 291 -12.86 4.60 10.64
N THR A 292 -11.72 5.23 10.90
CA THR A 292 -10.76 5.63 9.88
C THR A 292 -9.41 5.04 10.23
N PHE A 293 -8.71 4.52 9.23
CA PHE A 293 -7.35 4.01 9.35
C PHE A 293 -6.44 4.79 8.41
N SER A 294 -5.24 5.11 8.87
CA SER A 294 -4.18 5.65 8.02
C SER A 294 -2.83 5.04 8.37
N GLY A 295 -2.15 4.55 7.34
CA GLY A 295 -0.76 4.11 7.38
C GLY A 295 0.06 4.88 6.35
N THR A 296 1.33 4.52 6.21
CA THR A 296 2.23 5.16 5.23
C THR A 296 1.72 5.04 3.80
N GLN A 297 1.09 3.91 3.47
CA GLN A 297 0.62 3.60 2.12
C GLN A 297 -0.89 3.36 2.03
N ILE A 298 -1.61 3.40 3.15
CA ILE A 298 -3.02 2.98 3.21
C ILE A 298 -3.85 4.09 3.82
N GLN A 299 -5.02 4.36 3.24
CA GLN A 299 -6.10 5.07 3.91
C GLN A 299 -7.39 4.28 3.74
N ALA A 300 -8.14 4.10 4.82
CA ALA A 300 -9.40 3.38 4.78
C ALA A 300 -10.44 3.99 5.71
N THR A 301 -11.70 3.83 5.35
CA THR A 301 -12.83 4.10 6.25
C THR A 301 -13.67 2.85 6.38
N ALA A 302 -14.24 2.64 7.56
CA ALA A 302 -15.14 1.54 7.85
C ALA A 302 -16.34 2.03 8.65
N LYS A 303 -17.48 1.35 8.46
CA LYS A 303 -18.71 1.59 9.20
C LYS A 303 -19.02 0.43 10.12
N ARG A 304 -19.46 0.71 11.34
CA ARG A 304 -19.86 -0.33 12.28
C ARG A 304 -21.10 -1.05 11.76
N THR A 305 -21.10 -2.37 11.80
CA THR A 305 -22.24 -3.23 11.44
C THR A 305 -22.84 -3.93 12.65
N SER A 306 -22.07 -4.08 13.73
CA SER A 306 -22.54 -4.63 15.01
C SER A 306 -21.68 -4.11 16.17
N SER A 307 -22.32 -3.72 17.27
CA SER A 307 -21.66 -3.48 18.56
C SER A 307 -21.32 -4.81 19.23
N GLY A 308 -20.07 -4.96 19.68
CA GLY A 308 -19.59 -6.13 20.42
C GLY A 308 -19.80 -6.02 21.92
#